data_AF-A0A2M7PD17-F1
#
_entry.id   AF-A0A2M7PD17-F1
#
_cell.length_a   1.000
_cell.length_b   1.000
_cell.length_c   1.000
_cell.angle_alpha   90.00
_cell.angle_beta   90.00
_cell.angle_gamma   90.00
#
_symmetry.space_group_name_H-M   'P 1'
#
loop_
_entity.id
_entity.type
_entity.pdbx_description
1 polymer ?
#
loop_
_entity_poly.entity_id
_entity_poly.type
_entity_poly.pdbx_seq_one_letter_code
_entity_poly.pdbx_strand_id
1 'polypeptide(L)'
;LDHKLLETLIYTYLGDWISRQKQDIGNGVDGAQEKLAAAESLKKKLELILEGEAPYDIFVRWKPIDQQPIGWNPDLNDGVRLNVRPFLSVPDVAKKGAGVLRDKPNIKWEKDRGKDVDSAPWYHLFNGDRINDHHLTIEDKLAAQKGNGGL
;
A
#
# COMPACT_ATOMS: atom_id res chain seq x y z
N LEU A 1 -6.07 -10.02 -3.82
CA LEU A 1 -5.09 -9.39 -4.72
C LEU A 1 -3.73 -9.62 -4.10
N ASP A 2 -2.91 -10.50 -4.67
CA ASP A 2 -1.53 -10.72 -4.23
C ASP A 2 -0.55 -9.85 -5.04
N HIS A 3 0.76 -9.98 -4.79
CA HIS A 3 1.82 -9.27 -5.51
C HIS A 3 1.67 -9.38 -7.03
N LYS A 4 1.60 -10.62 -7.54
CA LYS A 4 1.56 -10.91 -8.97
C LYS A 4 0.30 -10.38 -9.63
N LEU A 5 -0.84 -10.46 -8.95
CA LEU A 5 -2.08 -9.91 -9.45
C LEU A 5 -2.04 -8.38 -9.48
N LEU A 6 -1.38 -7.72 -8.52
CA LEU A 6 -1.18 -6.28 -8.56
C LEU A 6 -0.24 -5.88 -9.72
N GLU A 7 0.87 -6.59 -9.93
CA GLU A 7 1.72 -6.39 -11.11
C GLU A 7 0.94 -6.56 -12.41
N THR A 8 0.11 -7.60 -12.50
CA THR A 8 -0.72 -7.86 -13.69
C THR A 8 -1.74 -6.74 -13.91
N LEU A 9 -2.34 -6.20 -12.84
CA LEU A 9 -3.22 -5.04 -12.92
C LEU A 9 -2.50 -3.81 -13.46
N ILE A 10 -1.30 -3.52 -12.96
CA ILE A 10 -0.52 -2.32 -13.30
C ILE A 10 0.03 -2.40 -14.72
N TYR A 11 0.73 -3.49 -15.04
CA TYR A 11 1.56 -3.58 -16.24
C TYR A 11 0.85 -4.20 -17.43
N THR A 12 -0.13 -5.09 -17.19
CA THR A 12 -0.91 -5.71 -18.27
C THR A 12 -2.21 -4.95 -18.49
N TYR A 13 -3.16 -5.01 -17.57
CA TYR A 13 -4.50 -4.47 -17.82
C TYR A 13 -4.51 -2.95 -17.97
N LEU A 14 -3.88 -2.23 -17.03
CA LEU A 14 -3.77 -0.77 -17.11
C LEU A 14 -2.77 -0.34 -18.20
N GLY A 15 -1.71 -1.12 -18.44
CA GLY A 15 -0.77 -0.90 -19.55
C GLY A 15 -1.42 -0.96 -20.93
N ASP A 16 -2.28 -1.96 -21.15
CA ASP A 16 -3.07 -2.11 -22.38
C ASP A 16 -4.06 -0.95 -22.55
N TRP A 17 -4.72 -0.55 -21.46
CA TRP A 17 -5.63 0.59 -21.48
C TRP A 17 -4.92 1.89 -21.85
N ILE A 18 -3.75 2.16 -21.25
CA ILE A 18 -2.89 3.32 -21.58
C ILE A 18 -2.52 3.30 -23.06
N SER A 19 -2.13 2.14 -23.59
CA SER A 19 -1.75 1.98 -25.01
C SER A 19 -2.91 2.29 -25.95
N ARG A 20 -4.13 1.86 -25.61
CA ARG A 20 -5.34 2.20 -26.37
C ARG A 20 -5.62 3.70 -26.34
N GLN A 21 -5.51 4.35 -25.18
CA GLN A 21 -5.75 5.80 -25.08
C GLN A 21 -4.73 6.62 -25.90
N LYS A 22 -3.48 6.16 -26.02
CA LYS A 22 -2.48 6.76 -26.92
C LYS A 22 -2.88 6.66 -28.39
N GLN A 23 -3.44 5.53 -28.81
CA GLN A 23 -3.97 5.36 -30.18
C GLN A 23 -5.19 6.24 -30.42
N ASP A 24 -6.11 6.32 -29.45
CA ASP A 24 -7.31 7.17 -29.50
C ASP A 24 -6.97 8.65 -29.67
N ILE A 25 -5.90 9.14 -29.03
CA ILE A 25 -5.37 10.49 -29.25
C ILE A 25 -4.94 10.67 -30.71
N GLY A 26 -4.20 9.71 -31.28
CA GLY A 26 -3.78 9.74 -32.68
C GLY A 26 -4.95 9.70 -33.67
N ASN A 27 -6.06 9.08 -33.27
CA ASN A 27 -7.29 9.00 -34.05
C ASN A 27 -8.24 10.21 -33.84
N GLY A 28 -7.86 11.18 -33.01
CA GLY A 28 -8.67 12.37 -32.72
C GLY A 28 -9.93 12.08 -31.90
N VAL A 29 -9.93 11.01 -31.09
CA VAL A 29 -11.05 10.70 -30.19
C VAL A 29 -11.09 11.71 -29.04
N ASP A 30 -12.22 12.38 -28.89
CA ASP A 30 -12.43 13.36 -27.84
C ASP A 30 -12.34 12.73 -26.43
N GLY A 31 -11.74 13.46 -25.49
CA GLY A 31 -11.53 13.00 -24.11
C GLY A 31 -10.42 11.96 -23.91
N ALA A 32 -9.71 11.54 -24.96
CA ALA A 32 -8.66 10.51 -24.86
C ALA A 32 -7.43 10.99 -24.06
N GLN A 33 -7.10 12.28 -24.15
CA GLN A 33 -5.98 12.89 -23.42
C GLN A 33 -6.21 12.86 -21.90
N GLU A 34 -7.42 13.21 -21.44
CA GLU A 34 -7.80 13.21 -20.04
C GLU A 34 -7.83 11.79 -19.47
N LYS A 35 -8.35 10.82 -20.24
CA LYS A 35 -8.34 9.40 -19.88
C LYS A 35 -6.92 8.84 -19.77
N LEU A 36 -6.04 9.20 -20.71
CA LEU A 36 -4.63 8.83 -20.65
C LEU A 36 -3.97 9.37 -19.38
N ALA A 37 -4.13 10.67 -19.11
CA ALA A 37 -3.56 11.31 -17.93
C ALA A 37 -4.08 10.67 -16.62
N ALA A 38 -5.37 10.35 -16.54
CA ALA A 38 -5.96 9.65 -15.40
C ALA A 38 -5.39 8.23 -15.23
N ALA A 39 -5.22 7.48 -16.33
CA ALA A 39 -4.67 6.13 -16.30
C ALA A 39 -3.19 6.10 -15.90
N GLU A 40 -2.37 7.02 -16.43
CA GLU A 40 -0.96 7.16 -16.04
C GLU A 40 -0.82 7.62 -14.57
N SER A 41 -1.72 8.50 -14.12
CA SER A 41 -1.79 8.93 -12.73
C SER A 41 -2.14 7.77 -11.78
N LEU A 42 -3.11 6.93 -12.15
CA LEU A 42 -3.47 5.73 -11.39
C LEU A 42 -2.31 4.73 -11.35
N LYS A 43 -1.66 4.49 -12.50
CA LYS A 43 -0.52 3.56 -12.61
C LYS A 43 0.57 3.90 -11.61
N LYS A 44 1.02 5.16 -11.57
CA LYS A 44 2.05 5.65 -10.64
C LYS A 44 1.70 5.38 -9.17
N LYS A 45 0.42 5.50 -8.79
CA LYS A 45 -0.02 5.28 -7.40
C LYS A 45 -0.08 3.80 -7.05
N LEU A 46 -0.46 2.95 -7.99
CA LEU A 46 -0.42 1.51 -7.79
C LEU A 46 1.03 1.00 -7.72
N GLU A 47 1.96 1.61 -8.47
CA GLU A 47 3.40 1.31 -8.38
C GLU A 47 3.97 1.64 -6.99
N LEU A 48 3.55 2.74 -6.36
CA LEU A 48 3.90 3.04 -4.97
C LEU A 48 3.44 1.97 -3.98
N ILE A 49 2.23 1.42 -4.17
CA ILE A 49 1.71 0.32 -3.35
C ILE A 49 2.49 -0.97 -3.61
N LEU A 50 2.81 -1.25 -4.87
CA LEU A 50 3.58 -2.42 -5.26
C LEU A 50 4.97 -2.42 -4.63
N GLU A 51 5.66 -1.28 -4.72
CA GLU A 51 6.96 -1.04 -4.09
C GLU A 51 6.87 -1.10 -2.57
N GLY A 52 5.82 -0.52 -1.98
CA GLY A 52 5.53 -0.59 -0.55
C GLY A 52 6.56 0.11 0.33
N GLU A 53 7.18 1.18 -0.19
CA GLU A 53 8.02 2.08 0.61
C GLU A 53 7.15 2.94 1.54
N ALA A 54 7.67 3.31 2.71
CA ALA A 54 6.98 4.18 3.64
C ALA A 54 6.60 5.52 2.95
N PRO A 55 5.35 6.01 3.07
CA PRO A 55 4.27 5.56 3.95
C PRO A 55 3.23 4.62 3.28
N TYR A 56 3.57 3.98 2.17
CA TYR A 56 2.69 3.11 1.39
C TYR A 56 2.87 1.62 1.74
N ASP A 57 3.58 1.35 2.82
CA ASP A 57 3.85 0.00 3.30
C ASP A 57 2.66 -0.58 4.08
N ILE A 58 2.68 -1.91 4.23
CA ILE A 58 1.81 -2.59 5.20
C ILE A 58 2.60 -2.70 6.51
N PHE A 59 2.04 -2.11 7.57
CA PHE A 59 2.54 -2.26 8.93
C PHE A 59 1.62 -3.15 9.76
N VAL A 60 2.19 -4.18 10.37
CA VAL A 60 1.47 -5.18 11.17
C VAL A 60 1.97 -5.18 12.60
N ARG A 61 1.19 -4.55 13.49
CA ARG A 61 1.59 -4.29 14.88
C ARG A 61 1.96 -5.53 15.71
N TRP A 62 1.44 -6.72 15.41
CA TRP A 62 1.83 -7.94 16.15
C TRP A 62 3.04 -8.65 15.56
N LYS A 63 3.58 -8.20 14.43
CA LYS A 63 4.78 -8.76 13.80
C LYS A 63 6.03 -7.94 14.20
N PRO A 64 7.14 -8.58 14.56
CA PRO A 64 8.43 -7.89 14.66
C PRO A 64 8.89 -7.39 13.28
N ILE A 65 9.89 -6.50 13.26
CA ILE A 65 10.32 -5.80 12.04
C ILE A 65 10.77 -6.74 10.92
N ASP A 66 11.43 -7.85 11.25
CA ASP A 66 11.91 -8.87 10.31
C ASP A 66 10.78 -9.69 9.66
N GLN A 67 9.61 -9.72 10.29
CA GLN A 67 8.41 -10.38 9.78
C GLN A 67 7.44 -9.41 9.08
N GLN A 68 7.78 -8.13 9.00
CA GLN A 68 6.95 -7.16 8.28
C GLN A 68 6.99 -7.46 6.78
N PRO A 69 5.85 -7.33 6.09
CA PRO A 69 5.82 -7.46 4.64
C PRO A 69 6.63 -6.34 3.97
N ILE A 70 7.32 -6.71 2.89
CA ILE A 70 8.06 -5.81 1.99
C ILE A 70 7.29 -5.77 0.67
N GLY A 71 7.05 -4.58 0.14
CA GLY A 71 6.19 -4.38 -1.02
C GLY A 71 4.74 -4.79 -0.78
N TRP A 72 3.98 -4.95 -1.86
CA TRP A 72 2.64 -5.51 -1.81
C TRP A 72 2.69 -7.03 -1.62
N ASN A 73 2.83 -7.46 -0.36
CA ASN A 73 2.80 -8.86 0.04
C ASN A 73 1.93 -9.09 1.29
N PRO A 74 0.60 -8.85 1.20
CA PRO A 74 -0.29 -8.96 2.35
C PRO A 74 -0.48 -10.42 2.81
N ASP A 75 -0.54 -10.62 4.12
CA ASP A 75 -1.03 -11.86 4.71
C ASP A 75 -2.53 -11.72 5.01
N LEU A 76 -3.34 -12.66 4.52
CA LEU A 76 -4.78 -12.63 4.73
C LEU A 76 -5.17 -12.75 6.21
N ASN A 77 -4.31 -13.36 7.02
CA ASN A 77 -4.54 -13.51 8.46
C ASN A 77 -4.29 -12.22 9.23
N ASP A 78 -3.63 -11.23 8.64
CA ASP A 78 -3.36 -9.95 9.30
C ASP A 78 -4.59 -9.01 9.32
N GLY A 79 -5.63 -9.37 8.60
CA GLY A 79 -6.90 -8.64 8.57
C GLY A 79 -6.93 -7.49 7.57
N VAL A 80 -8.15 -7.24 7.06
CA VAL A 80 -8.39 -6.33 5.94
C VAL A 80 -8.00 -4.88 6.25
N ARG A 81 -8.18 -4.41 7.49
CA ARG A 81 -7.91 -3.02 7.88
C ARG A 81 -6.45 -2.63 7.63
N LEU A 82 -5.50 -3.50 7.94
CA LEU A 82 -4.08 -3.22 7.73
C LEU A 82 -3.73 -3.33 6.24
N ASN A 83 -4.19 -4.40 5.60
CA ASN A 83 -3.90 -4.68 4.19
C ASN A 83 -4.49 -3.64 3.23
N VAL A 84 -5.59 -2.95 3.57
CA VAL A 84 -6.16 -1.91 2.70
C VAL A 84 -5.46 -0.56 2.84
N ARG A 85 -4.63 -0.35 3.87
CA ARG A 85 -4.03 0.95 4.18
C ARG A 85 -3.21 1.56 3.03
N PRO A 86 -2.33 0.80 2.32
CA PRO A 86 -1.60 1.34 1.17
C PRO A 86 -2.51 2.01 0.13
N PHE A 87 -3.65 1.36 -0.17
CA PHE A 87 -4.64 1.84 -1.15
C PHE A 87 -5.33 3.14 -0.75
N LEU A 88 -5.34 3.48 0.54
CA LEU A 88 -5.88 4.72 1.09
C LEU A 88 -4.82 5.81 1.30
N SER A 89 -3.56 5.40 1.52
CA SER A 89 -2.46 6.31 1.87
C SER A 89 -1.80 6.98 0.66
N VAL A 90 -1.83 6.35 -0.51
CA VAL A 90 -1.34 6.96 -1.75
C VAL A 90 -2.15 8.21 -2.11
N PRO A 91 -1.57 9.15 -2.88
CA PRO A 91 -2.28 10.35 -3.30
C PRO A 91 -3.62 10.05 -3.99
N ASP A 92 -4.64 10.85 -3.68
CA ASP A 92 -5.99 10.64 -4.16
C ASP A 92 -6.09 10.67 -5.69
N VAL A 93 -6.88 9.74 -6.26
CA VAL A 93 -7.20 9.72 -7.69
C VAL A 93 -8.47 10.51 -7.99
N ALA A 94 -9.55 10.24 -7.26
CA ALA A 94 -10.88 10.79 -7.57
C ALA A 94 -11.54 11.46 -6.36
N LYS A 95 -11.39 10.88 -5.16
CA LYS A 95 -12.07 11.33 -3.95
C LYS A 95 -11.06 11.58 -2.84
N LYS A 96 -11.20 12.73 -2.18
CA LYS A 96 -10.29 13.15 -1.11
C LYS A 96 -10.25 12.13 0.04
N GLY A 97 -9.05 11.68 0.39
CA GLY A 97 -8.76 10.70 1.43
C GLY A 97 -9.22 9.27 1.10
N ALA A 98 -9.37 8.94 -0.18
CA ALA A 98 -9.69 7.59 -0.66
C ALA A 98 -8.51 6.91 -1.36
N GLY A 99 -7.41 7.62 -1.60
CA GLY A 99 -6.28 7.13 -2.38
C GLY A 99 -6.72 6.67 -3.77
N VAL A 100 -6.51 5.37 -4.06
CA VAL A 100 -6.95 4.74 -5.31
C VAL A 100 -8.32 4.07 -5.21
N LEU A 101 -8.95 4.05 -4.03
CA LEU A 101 -10.29 3.50 -3.87
C LEU A 101 -11.35 4.43 -4.48
N ARG A 102 -12.43 3.83 -4.99
CA ARG A 102 -13.58 4.58 -5.50
C ARG A 102 -14.24 5.42 -4.41
N ASP A 103 -14.36 4.87 -3.21
CA ASP A 103 -14.98 5.51 -2.06
C ASP A 103 -14.11 5.44 -0.82
N LYS A 104 -14.18 6.50 -0.01
CA LYS A 104 -13.49 6.57 1.28
C LYS A 104 -14.25 5.71 2.30
N PRO A 105 -13.65 4.64 2.84
CA PRO A 105 -14.22 3.88 3.93
C PRO A 105 -14.12 4.68 5.23
N ASN A 106 -15.04 4.40 6.17
CA ASN A 106 -15.03 5.01 7.50
C ASN A 106 -14.06 4.26 8.43
N ILE A 107 -12.75 4.45 8.21
CA ILE A 107 -11.69 3.86 9.04
C ILE A 107 -11.05 4.98 9.86
N LYS A 108 -10.93 4.77 11.16
CA LYS A 108 -10.13 5.61 12.06
C LYS A 108 -8.74 4.98 12.20
N TRP A 109 -7.70 5.77 12.01
CA TRP A 109 -6.30 5.34 12.19
C TRP A 109 -5.74 5.69 13.58
N GLU A 110 -6.57 6.29 14.42
CA GLU A 110 -6.26 6.56 15.82
C GLU A 110 -5.89 5.28 16.59
N LYS A 111 -5.25 5.48 17.74
CA LYS A 111 -4.95 4.43 18.71
C LYS A 111 -6.15 3.51 18.95
N ASP A 112 -5.91 2.20 18.85
CA ASP A 112 -6.93 1.20 19.15
C ASP A 112 -7.15 1.06 20.68
N ARG A 113 -8.33 0.58 21.05
CA ARG A 113 -8.67 0.31 22.45
C ARG A 113 -7.79 -0.80 23.03
N GLY A 114 -7.45 -0.66 24.32
CA GLY A 114 -6.66 -1.63 25.07
C GLY A 114 -5.17 -1.30 25.07
N LYS A 115 -4.39 -2.25 25.60
CA LYS A 115 -2.93 -2.19 25.69
C LYS A 115 -2.33 -3.48 25.15
N ASP A 116 -1.12 -3.39 24.62
CA ASP A 116 -0.29 -4.55 24.36
C ASP A 116 0.40 -5.03 25.64
N VAL A 117 0.78 -6.31 25.63
CA VAL A 117 1.61 -6.90 26.66
C VAL A 117 3.08 -6.53 26.43
N ASP A 118 3.90 -6.60 27.48
CA ASP A 118 5.32 -6.22 27.43
C ASP A 118 6.11 -7.02 26.37
N SER A 119 5.71 -8.26 26.11
CA SER A 119 6.33 -9.10 25.08
C SER A 119 5.96 -8.74 23.64
N ALA A 120 5.06 -7.77 23.41
CA ALA A 120 4.68 -7.38 22.06
C ALA A 120 5.83 -6.61 21.38
N PRO A 121 6.06 -6.79 20.06
CA PRO A 121 7.27 -6.26 19.41
C PRO A 121 7.45 -4.75 19.50
N TRP A 122 6.35 -3.99 19.61
CA TRP A 122 6.35 -2.53 19.62
C TRP A 122 5.96 -1.94 20.99
N TYR A 123 5.92 -2.77 22.05
CA TYR A 123 5.49 -2.33 23.37
C TYR A 123 6.34 -1.18 23.88
N HIS A 124 7.67 -1.29 23.83
CA HIS A 124 8.57 -0.26 24.34
C HIS A 124 8.53 1.03 23.51
N LEU A 125 8.32 0.94 22.19
CA LEU A 125 8.21 2.12 21.33
C LEU A 125 6.94 2.91 21.62
N PHE A 126 5.81 2.22 21.88
CA PHE A 126 4.51 2.85 22.07
C PHE A 126 4.03 2.85 23.52
N ASN A 127 4.87 2.46 24.48
CA ASN A 127 4.49 2.29 25.89
C ASN A 127 3.19 1.47 26.07
N GLY A 128 3.11 0.36 25.34
CA GLY A 128 1.97 -0.54 25.27
C GLY A 128 0.74 0.00 24.53
N ASP A 129 0.77 1.20 23.96
CA ASP A 129 -0.33 1.69 23.13
C ASP A 129 -0.45 0.95 21.80
N ARG A 130 -1.68 0.67 21.41
CA ARG A 130 -2.00 -0.05 20.17
C ARG A 130 -2.00 0.92 18.98
N ILE A 131 -0.82 1.22 18.46
CA ILE A 131 -0.64 2.13 17.34
C ILE A 131 -0.53 1.33 16.04
N ASN A 132 -1.49 1.50 15.12
CA ASN A 132 -1.41 0.95 13.77
C ASN A 132 -0.96 1.99 12.74
N ASP A 133 -1.01 3.29 13.09
CA ASP A 133 -0.60 4.39 12.22
C ASP A 133 0.93 4.59 12.28
N HIS A 134 1.66 3.53 11.91
CA HIS A 134 3.12 3.51 11.87
C HIS A 134 3.60 2.94 10.53
N HIS A 135 4.81 3.28 10.14
CA HIS A 135 5.39 2.94 8.85
C HIS A 135 6.86 2.61 9.04
N LEU A 136 7.35 1.65 8.26
CA LEU A 136 8.74 1.22 8.29
C LEU A 136 9.30 1.27 6.89
N THR A 137 10.54 1.72 6.75
CA THR A 137 11.19 1.76 5.45
C THR A 137 11.49 0.35 4.95
N ILE A 138 11.62 0.19 3.63
CA ILE A 138 12.06 -1.09 3.06
C ILE A 138 13.47 -1.44 3.59
N GLU A 139 14.34 -0.43 3.72
CA GLU A 139 15.69 -0.59 4.24
C GLU A 139 15.70 -1.19 5.66
N ASP A 140 14.90 -0.65 6.58
CA ASP A 140 14.84 -1.15 7.96
C ASP A 140 14.35 -2.60 8.03
N LYS A 141 13.34 -2.94 7.21
CA LYS A 141 12.81 -4.32 7.12
C LYS A 141 13.87 -5.29 6.60
N LEU A 142 14.58 -4.90 5.53
CA LEU A 142 15.65 -5.71 4.95
C LEU A 142 16.83 -5.87 5.91
N ALA A 143 17.22 -4.81 6.62
CA ALA A 143 18.27 -4.85 7.62
C ALA A 143 17.93 -5.83 8.75
N ALA A 144 16.70 -5.79 9.26
CA ALA A 144 16.23 -6.69 10.29
C ALA A 144 16.20 -8.17 9.84
N GLN A 145 15.73 -8.44 8.62
CA GLN A 145 15.72 -9.80 8.05
C GLN A 145 17.12 -10.38 7.92
N LYS A 146 18.10 -9.58 7.47
CA LYS A 146 19.50 -10.00 7.38
C LYS A 146 20.11 -10.28 8.76
N GLY A 147 19.79 -9.45 9.75
CA GLY A 147 20.26 -9.63 11.13
C GLY A 147 19.76 -10.93 11.77
N ASN A 148 18.56 -11.39 11.40
CA ASN A 148 17.97 -12.62 11.94
C ASN A 148 18.39 -13.90 11.16
N GLY A 149 18.80 -13.76 9.89
CA GLY A 149 19.28 -14.87 9.05
C GLY A 149 20.77 -15.21 9.20
N GLY A 150 21.48 -14.56 10.14
CA GLY A 150 22.88 -14.82 10.47
C GLY A 150 23.04 -15.70 11.71
N LEU A 151 22.59 -16.96 11.64
CA LEU A 151 22.93 -18.05 12.56
C LEU A 151 23.18 -19.33 11.77
#